data_AF-A0A1G6P248-F1
#
_entry.id   AF-A0A1G6P248-F1
#
_cell.length_a   1.000
_cell.length_b   1.000
_cell.length_c   1.000
_cell.angle_alpha   90.00
_cell.angle_beta   90.00
_cell.angle_gamma   90.00
#
_symmetry.space_group_name_H-M   'P 1'
#
loop_
_entity.id
_entity.type
_entity.pdbx_description
1 polymer ?
#
loop_
_entity_poly.entity_id
_entity_poly.type
_entity_poly.pdbx_seq_one_letter_code
_entity_poly.pdbx_strand_id
1 'polypeptide(L)'
;MRTADAALREAQTLLNEGKPFHAHEVFEDAWKSGPDTERELWRGLAQLAVGITHAARGNLTGAASLLRRGADNITPFADAPPHDIDIAGLATWAHTLADGLPGRHDPPEAATIAPTLRARQ
;
A
#
# COMPACT_ATOMS: atom_id res chain seq x y z
N MET A 1 -6.83 11.04 -17.61
CA MET A 1 -6.90 10.25 -16.38
C MET A 1 -6.07 9.00 -16.57
N ARG A 2 -5.15 8.69 -15.64
CA ARG A 2 -4.36 7.45 -15.68
C ARG A 2 -5.31 6.26 -15.49
N THR A 3 -5.10 5.15 -16.22
CA THR A 3 -5.88 3.93 -15.99
C THR A 3 -5.45 3.25 -14.69
N ALA A 4 -6.32 2.44 -14.07
CA ALA A 4 -5.98 1.66 -12.88
C ALA A 4 -4.74 0.78 -13.10
N ASP A 5 -4.65 0.16 -14.27
CA ASP A 5 -3.54 -0.69 -14.67
C ASP A 5 -2.20 0.07 -14.81
N ALA A 6 -2.23 1.29 -15.37
CA ALA A 6 -1.04 2.14 -15.41
C ALA A 6 -0.63 2.63 -14.01
N ALA A 7 -1.61 2.97 -13.15
CA ALA A 7 -1.36 3.39 -11.77
C ALA A 7 -0.70 2.28 -10.95
N LEU A 8 -1.20 1.05 -11.05
CA LEU A 8 -0.65 -0.10 -10.34
C LEU A 8 0.77 -0.45 -10.78
N ARG A 9 1.06 -0.42 -12.09
CA ARG A 9 2.42 -0.65 -12.59
C ARG A 9 3.40 0.43 -12.13
N GLU A 10 3.01 1.70 -12.26
CA GLU A 10 3.85 2.83 -11.85
C GLU A 10 4.14 2.78 -10.34
N ALA A 11 3.11 2.58 -9.52
CA ALA A 11 3.25 2.44 -8.09
C ALA A 11 4.14 1.25 -7.70
N GLN A 12 4.02 0.09 -8.36
CA GLN A 12 4.91 -1.05 -8.10
C GLN A 12 6.38 -0.71 -8.38
N THR A 13 6.67 -0.05 -9.51
CA THR A 13 8.04 0.39 -9.84
C THR A 13 8.56 1.35 -8.78
N LEU A 14 7.77 2.34 -8.38
CA LEU A 14 8.15 3.30 -7.34
C LEU A 14 8.40 2.64 -5.99
N LEU A 15 7.56 1.67 -5.59
CA LEU A 15 7.75 0.91 -4.35
C LEU A 15 9.06 0.10 -4.39
N ASN A 16 9.33 -0.58 -5.50
CA ASN A 16 10.55 -1.36 -5.71
C ASN A 16 11.82 -0.46 -5.70
N GLU A 17 11.71 0.77 -6.17
CA GLU A 17 12.77 1.78 -6.12
C GLU A 17 12.91 2.49 -4.76
N GLY A 18 12.12 2.10 -3.75
CA GLY A 18 12.15 2.73 -2.43
C GLY A 18 11.56 4.14 -2.41
N LYS A 19 10.62 4.44 -3.31
CA LYS A 19 9.90 5.73 -3.44
C LYS A 19 8.43 5.63 -3.01
N PRO A 20 8.11 5.20 -1.77
CA PRO A 20 6.75 4.95 -1.33
C PRO A 20 5.87 6.20 -1.28
N PHE A 21 6.45 7.39 -1.07
CA PHE A 21 5.67 8.64 -1.08
C PHE A 21 5.14 8.97 -2.49
N HIS A 22 5.96 8.76 -3.52
CA HIS A 22 5.51 8.94 -4.91
C HIS A 22 4.46 7.88 -5.29
N ALA A 23 4.60 6.64 -4.80
CA ALA A 23 3.56 5.63 -4.97
C ALA A 23 2.25 6.02 -4.27
N HIS A 24 2.32 6.65 -3.10
CA HIS A 24 1.17 7.23 -2.41
C HIS A 24 0.47 8.29 -3.27
N GLU A 25 1.21 9.20 -3.90
CA GLU A 25 0.63 10.21 -4.80
C GLU A 25 -0.08 9.57 -6.00
N VAL A 26 0.50 8.51 -6.60
CA VAL A 26 -0.16 7.74 -7.68
C VAL A 26 -1.49 7.14 -7.22
N PHE A 27 -1.55 6.57 -6.02
CA PHE A 27 -2.79 6.02 -5.47
C PHE A 27 -3.78 7.09 -5.04
N GLU A 28 -3.31 8.23 -4.54
CA GLU A 28 -4.17 9.36 -4.15
C GLU A 28 -4.85 9.98 -5.38
N ASP A 29 -4.14 10.09 -6.51
CA ASP A 29 -4.71 10.50 -7.78
C ASP A 29 -5.78 9.53 -8.26
N ALA A 30 -5.53 8.22 -8.16
CA ALA A 30 -6.52 7.19 -8.49
C ALA A 30 -7.74 7.24 -7.55
N TRP A 31 -7.53 7.52 -6.26
CA TRP A 31 -8.60 7.72 -5.28
C TRP A 31 -9.48 8.93 -5.62
N LYS A 32 -8.90 10.04 -6.06
CA LYS A 32 -9.63 11.27 -6.38
C LYS A 32 -10.36 11.23 -7.73
N SER A 33 -9.90 10.38 -8.66
CA SER A 33 -10.40 10.35 -10.04
C SER A 33 -11.11 9.05 -10.44
N GLY A 34 -10.95 7.99 -9.65
CA GLY A 34 -11.56 6.67 -9.90
C GLY A 34 -13.06 6.61 -9.58
N PRO A 35 -13.71 5.47 -9.89
CA PRO A 35 -15.12 5.28 -9.58
C PRO A 35 -15.37 5.19 -8.06
N ASP A 36 -16.52 5.69 -7.61
CA ASP A 36 -16.89 5.72 -6.19
C ASP A 36 -16.86 4.33 -5.53
N THR A 37 -17.17 3.28 -6.30
CA THR A 37 -17.16 1.88 -5.83
C THR A 37 -15.76 1.39 -5.43
N GLU A 38 -14.70 2.01 -5.94
CA GLU A 38 -13.30 1.65 -5.66
C GLU A 38 -12.62 2.67 -4.73
N ARG A 39 -13.36 3.66 -4.23
CA ARG A 39 -12.79 4.77 -3.46
C ARG A 39 -12.00 4.30 -2.23
N GLU A 40 -12.54 3.35 -1.46
CA GLU A 40 -11.86 2.82 -0.27
C GLU A 40 -10.68 1.89 -0.63
N LEU A 41 -10.73 1.19 -1.77
CA LEU A 41 -9.59 0.42 -2.29
C LEU A 41 -8.39 1.34 -2.53
N TRP A 42 -8.57 2.39 -3.33
CA TRP A 42 -7.49 3.32 -3.68
C TRP A 42 -6.96 4.07 -2.46
N ARG A 43 -7.86 4.47 -1.55
CA ARG A 43 -7.48 5.06 -0.26
C ARG A 43 -6.67 4.09 0.60
N GLY A 44 -7.04 2.81 0.64
CA GLY A 44 -6.31 1.77 1.34
C GLY A 44 -4.89 1.60 0.80
N LEU A 45 -4.73 1.49 -0.52
CA LEU A 45 -3.41 1.42 -1.17
C LEU A 45 -2.55 2.66 -0.90
N ALA A 46 -3.15 3.86 -0.94
CA ALA A 46 -2.46 5.09 -0.58
C ALA A 46 -1.99 5.09 0.88
N GLN A 47 -2.78 4.53 1.81
CA GLN A 47 -2.41 4.36 3.22
C GLN A 47 -1.27 3.35 3.42
N LEU A 48 -1.27 2.24 2.68
CA LEU A 48 -0.18 1.27 2.71
C LEU A 48 1.14 1.92 2.27
N ALA A 49 1.13 2.65 1.15
CA ALA A 49 2.30 3.34 0.64
C ALA A 49 2.84 4.43 1.60
N VAL A 50 1.98 5.27 2.16
CA VAL A 50 2.43 6.27 3.15
C VAL A 50 2.82 5.62 4.48
N GLY A 51 2.26 4.46 4.84
CA GLY A 51 2.71 3.63 5.95
C GLY A 51 4.18 3.20 5.80
N ILE A 52 4.58 2.75 4.61
CA ILE A 52 6.00 2.46 4.29
C ILE A 52 6.86 3.73 4.43
N THR A 53 6.37 4.88 3.94
CA THR A 53 7.08 6.16 4.08
C THR A 53 7.34 6.53 5.53
N HIS A 54 6.34 6.34 6.40
CA HIS A 54 6.48 6.58 7.84
C HIS A 54 7.49 5.63 8.48
N ALA A 55 7.47 4.35 8.10
CA ALA A 55 8.38 3.35 8.63
C ALA A 55 9.83 3.72 8.29
N ALA A 56 10.10 4.04 7.02
CA ALA A 56 11.42 4.43 6.54
C ALA A 56 11.95 5.75 7.15
N ARG A 57 11.06 6.61 7.67
CA ARG A 57 11.41 7.85 8.39
C ARG A 57 11.50 7.67 9.91
N GLY A 58 11.36 6.44 10.42
CA GLY A 58 11.43 6.13 11.85
C GLY A 58 10.16 6.42 12.64
N ASN A 59 9.06 6.81 11.99
CA ASN A 59 7.76 6.91 12.65
C ASN A 59 7.07 5.54 12.68
N LEU A 60 7.62 4.61 13.47
CA LEU A 60 7.23 3.21 13.48
C LEU A 60 5.78 3.00 13.97
N THR A 61 5.38 3.70 15.04
CA THR A 61 4.01 3.64 15.57
C THR A 61 2.99 4.20 14.57
N GLY A 62 3.30 5.34 13.95
CA GLY A 62 2.44 5.93 12.92
C GLY A 62 2.33 5.04 11.68
N ALA A 63 3.43 4.43 11.26
CA ALA A 63 3.47 3.48 10.17
C ALA A 63 2.57 2.25 10.44
N ALA A 64 2.71 1.62 11.62
CA ALA A 64 1.88 0.47 11.99
C ALA A 64 0.38 0.82 11.98
N SER A 65 0.01 2.01 12.47
CA SER A 65 -1.37 2.47 12.45
C SER A 65 -1.92 2.70 11.04
N LEU A 66 -1.10 3.20 10.11
CA LEU A 66 -1.48 3.40 8.71
C LEU A 66 -1.58 2.08 7.95
N LEU A 67 -0.65 1.15 8.18
CA LEU A 67 -0.65 -0.17 7.55
C LEU A 67 -1.91 -0.97 7.93
N ARG A 68 -2.28 -1.00 9.22
CA ARG A 68 -3.52 -1.67 9.66
C ARG A 68 -4.75 -1.05 9.03
N ARG A 69 -4.87 0.28 9.06
CA ARG A 69 -6.00 0.99 8.44
C ARG A 69 -6.09 0.77 6.92
N GLY A 70 -4.94 0.72 6.25
CA GLY A 70 -4.87 0.39 4.82
C GLY A 70 -5.35 -1.03 4.55
N ALA A 71 -4.93 -1.99 5.37
CA ALA A 71 -5.39 -3.38 5.30
C ALA A 71 -6.92 -3.50 5.51
N ASP A 72 -7.45 -2.83 6.54
CA ASP A 72 -8.88 -2.81 6.84
C ASP A 72 -9.70 -2.27 5.65
N ASN A 73 -9.20 -1.24 4.97
CA ASN A 73 -9.87 -0.63 3.81
C ASN A 73 -9.87 -1.50 2.55
N ILE A 74 -8.81 -2.29 2.32
CA ILE A 74 -8.73 -3.17 1.13
C ILE A 74 -9.40 -4.53 1.36
N THR A 75 -9.49 -5.01 2.60
CA THR A 75 -10.01 -6.35 2.93
C THR A 75 -11.40 -6.65 2.36
N PRO A 76 -12.39 -5.71 2.32
CA PRO A 76 -13.70 -5.97 1.72
C PRO A 76 -13.67 -6.33 0.22
N PHE A 77 -12.55 -6.09 -0.47
CA PHE A 77 -12.38 -6.41 -1.89
C PHE A 77 -11.80 -7.82 -2.13
N ALA A 78 -11.54 -8.60 -1.07
CA ALA A 78 -10.83 -9.89 -1.19
C ALA A 78 -11.62 -10.97 -1.97
N ASP A 79 -12.95 -10.99 -1.87
CA ASP A 79 -13.78 -12.00 -2.54
C ASP A 79 -13.88 -11.79 -4.06
N ALA A 80 -13.71 -10.54 -4.51
CA ALA A 80 -13.72 -10.17 -5.92
C ALA A 80 -12.69 -9.06 -6.19
N PRO A 81 -11.38 -9.39 -6.22
CA PRO A 81 -10.33 -8.39 -6.32
C PRO A 81 -10.38 -7.63 -7.67
N PRO A 82 -10.55 -6.30 -7.65
CA PRO A 82 -10.48 -5.51 -8.88
C PRO A 82 -9.03 -5.39 -9.36
N HIS A 83 -8.85 -5.25 -10.68
CA HIS A 83 -7.56 -4.95 -11.31
C HIS A 83 -6.42 -5.94 -11.00
N ASP A 84 -6.77 -7.21 -10.70
CA ASP A 84 -5.85 -8.29 -10.32
C ASP A 84 -4.99 -8.01 -9.08
N ILE A 85 -5.46 -7.12 -8.19
CA ILE A 85 -4.76 -6.75 -6.96
C ILE A 85 -4.76 -7.95 -6.00
N ASP A 86 -3.60 -8.26 -5.41
CA ASP A 86 -3.48 -9.31 -4.39
C ASP A 86 -3.95 -8.80 -3.02
N ILE A 87 -5.26 -8.61 -2.87
CA ILE A 87 -5.85 -8.05 -1.65
C ILE A 87 -5.49 -8.87 -0.41
N ALA A 88 -5.59 -10.21 -0.51
CA ALA A 88 -5.29 -11.10 0.60
C ALA A 88 -3.80 -11.07 0.99
N GLY A 89 -2.90 -11.08 -0.01
CA GLY A 89 -1.47 -10.95 0.22
C GLY A 89 -1.09 -9.60 0.80
N LEU A 90 -1.68 -8.51 0.30
CA LEU A 90 -1.44 -7.16 0.81
C LEU A 90 -1.94 -6.98 2.24
N ALA A 91 -3.13 -7.49 2.59
CA ALA A 91 -3.65 -7.41 3.95
C ALA A 91 -2.74 -8.20 4.92
N THR A 92 -2.34 -9.42 4.54
CA THR A 92 -1.42 -10.25 5.33
C THR A 92 -0.06 -9.58 5.52
N TRP A 93 0.52 -9.04 4.43
CA TRP A 93 1.77 -8.30 4.46
C TRP A 93 1.68 -7.07 5.37
N ALA A 94 0.61 -6.27 5.26
CA ALA A 94 0.44 -5.05 6.02
C ALA A 94 0.33 -5.32 7.52
N HIS A 95 -0.45 -6.34 7.92
CA HIS A 95 -0.54 -6.76 9.32
C HIS A 95 0.80 -7.29 9.86
N THR A 96 1.48 -8.16 9.10
CA THR A 96 2.79 -8.72 9.49
C THR A 96 3.83 -7.62 9.70
N LEU A 97 3.91 -6.66 8.77
CA LEU A 97 4.80 -5.53 8.90
C LEU A 97 4.42 -4.66 10.11
N ALA A 98 3.13 -4.34 10.27
CA ALA A 98 2.65 -3.52 11.38
C ALA A 98 2.92 -4.15 12.76
N ASP A 99 2.86 -5.48 12.88
CA ASP A 99 3.19 -6.21 14.11
C ASP A 99 4.69 -6.18 14.41
N GLY A 100 5.54 -6.20 13.38
CA GLY A 100 7.01 -6.19 13.53
C GLY A 100 7.63 -4.80 13.73
N LEU A 101 6.94 -3.71 13.40
CA LEU A 101 7.50 -2.35 13.48
C LEU A 101 7.79 -1.86 14.92
N PRO A 102 6.92 -2.03 15.93
CA PRO A 102 7.16 -1.50 17.28
C PRO A 102 8.41 -2.04 17.97
N GLY A 103 8.88 -3.23 17.57
CA GLY A 103 10.09 -3.87 18.12
C GLY A 103 11.39 -3.51 17.40
N ARG A 104 11.36 -2.67 16.35
CA ARG A 104 12.56 -2.30 15.60
C ARG A 104 13.31 -1.15 16.25
N HIS A 105 14.64 -1.26 16.27
CA HIS A 105 15.53 -0.18 16.68
C HIS A 105 15.78 0.81 15.54
N ASP A 106 15.94 0.32 14.31
CA ASP A 106 16.25 1.13 13.14
C ASP A 106 15.09 1.16 12.12
N PRO A 107 14.89 2.28 11.41
CA PRO A 107 13.96 2.37 10.30
C PRO A 107 14.28 1.36 9.20
N PRO A 108 13.30 0.59 8.67
CA PRO A 108 13.52 -0.26 7.51
C PRO A 108 13.83 0.57 6.26
N GLU A 109 14.67 0.03 5.38
CA GLU A 109 14.80 0.55 4.01
C GLU A 109 13.50 0.32 3.24
N ALA A 110 12.91 1.37 2.67
CA ALA A 110 11.59 1.31 2.04
C ALA A 110 11.46 0.22 0.96
N ALA A 111 12.48 0.05 0.11
CA ALA A 111 12.48 -0.96 -0.95
C ALA A 111 12.44 -2.39 -0.41
N THR A 112 13.04 -2.65 0.76
CA THR A 112 13.13 -3.99 1.36
C THR A 112 11.81 -4.46 1.97
N ILE A 113 10.91 -3.54 2.27
CA ILE A 113 9.57 -3.81 2.80
C ILE A 113 8.47 -3.58 1.77
N ALA A 114 8.82 -3.31 0.51
CA ALA A 114 7.87 -3.09 -0.56
C ALA A 114 6.99 -4.33 -0.81
N PRO A 115 5.66 -4.19 -0.89
CA PRO A 115 4.79 -5.30 -1.23
C PRO A 115 4.80 -5.60 -2.72
N THR A 116 4.27 -6.77 -3.07
CA THR A 116 3.80 -7.06 -4.43
C THR A 116 2.32 -6.70 -4.52
N LEU A 117 1.95 -5.79 -5.43
CA LEU A 117 0.59 -5.26 -5.54
C LEU A 117 -0.39 -6.22 -6.23
N ARG A 118 0.11 -7.07 -7.14
CA ARG A 118 -0.70 -8.00 -7.93
C ARG A 118 -0.20 -9.42 -7.77
N ALA A 119 -1.11 -10.39 -7.70
CA ALA A 119 -0.71 -11.79 -7.65
C ALA A 119 0.09 -12.10 -8.93
N ARG A 120 1.24 -12.75 -8.79
CA ARG A 120 1.98 -13.21 -9.97
C ARG A 120 1.07 -14.20 -10.71
N GLN A 121 0.75 -13.88 -11.97
CA GLN A 121 0.16 -14.85 -12.91
C GLN A 121 1.17 -15.97 -13.20
#